data_AF-A0A2D6D2R1-F1
#
_entry.id   AF-A0A2D6D2R1-F1
#
_cell.length_a   1.000
_cell.length_b   1.000
_cell.length_c   1.000
_cell.angle_alpha   90.00
_cell.angle_beta   90.00
_cell.angle_gamma   90.00
#
_symmetry.space_group_name_H-M   'P 1'
#
loop_
_entity.id
_entity.type
_entity.pdbx_description
1 polymer ?
#
loop_
_entity_poly.entity_id
_entity_poly.type
_entity_poly.pdbx_seq_one_letter_code
_entity_poly.pdbx_strand_id
1 'polypeptide(L)'
;MLTYSVYAAHVMAPVAGIIDIGESSFATVDFTLSNVTSWDGGCMNYGSDGGSTPDLKLWSGDQTSVPGLTWAQHTPAVSITGTIIGPQFTNGATITLKVRVRDAGAYGWLSGVPTNSELEYDDRSVTIPFDDNGNKIADKWEDGANYDPAADDEVGPGGNGNTGDWLSVFAEYRGFVVSATWTRTSPEEKDVFINSNVQDVYGTLGYGDAGLLPAPFVPHLIGTAEYKNTNRAVSYRGVDVPGYEWQKTLLVREEPTTGHSIFGETLSWLLGTDVPRSVTRIDIMVREIRKNIFPTLEADIFDVPEDVEMIMKVIAHEVGHGVNLDHCAASDCGMNPPASRFKSGYTDGSHTHNAEYDLIWRVW
;
A
#
# COMPACT_ATOMS: atom_id res chain seq x y z
N MET A 1 -26.02 -31.43 -2.33
CA MET A 1 -24.70 -30.79 -2.21
C MET A 1 -24.61 -29.61 -3.17
N LEU A 2 -25.21 -28.49 -2.81
CA LEU A 2 -25.02 -27.20 -3.46
C LEU A 2 -23.67 -26.60 -3.04
N THR A 3 -22.71 -26.56 -3.94
CA THR A 3 -21.50 -25.74 -3.74
C THR A 3 -21.89 -24.26 -3.95
N TYR A 4 -21.16 -23.30 -3.41
CA TYR A 4 -21.29 -21.91 -3.81
C TYR A 4 -19.92 -21.29 -3.97
N SER A 5 -19.78 -20.33 -4.88
CA SER A 5 -18.53 -19.59 -5.10
C SER A 5 -18.74 -18.11 -4.81
N VAL A 6 -17.90 -17.49 -3.99
CA VAL A 6 -17.99 -16.06 -3.70
C VAL A 6 -17.02 -15.27 -4.58
N TYR A 7 -17.52 -14.22 -5.25
CA TYR A 7 -16.66 -13.23 -5.90
C TYR A 7 -16.79 -11.87 -5.19
N ALA A 8 -15.67 -11.39 -4.65
CA ALA A 8 -15.52 -10.01 -4.21
C ALA A 8 -15.12 -9.16 -5.43
N ALA A 9 -15.79 -8.03 -5.63
CA ALA A 9 -15.78 -7.36 -6.93
C ALA A 9 -14.42 -6.76 -7.37
N HIS A 10 -13.37 -6.72 -6.54
CA HIS A 10 -12.09 -6.10 -6.94
C HIS A 10 -10.81 -6.87 -6.56
N VAL A 11 -10.87 -7.95 -5.80
CA VAL A 11 -9.68 -8.73 -5.40
C VAL A 11 -10.19 -10.11 -5.03
N MET A 12 -9.47 -11.18 -5.41
CA MET A 12 -9.62 -12.58 -4.95
C MET A 12 -10.24 -13.60 -5.92
N ALA A 13 -9.72 -14.83 -5.80
CA ALA A 13 -10.23 -16.03 -6.44
C ALA A 13 -11.58 -16.47 -5.81
N PRO A 14 -12.43 -17.20 -6.53
CA PRO A 14 -13.68 -17.71 -5.99
C PRO A 14 -13.45 -18.61 -4.76
N VAL A 15 -14.10 -18.29 -3.64
CA VAL A 15 -14.11 -19.15 -2.44
C VAL A 15 -15.28 -20.12 -2.54
N ALA A 16 -15.01 -21.43 -2.50
CA ALA A 16 -16.03 -22.47 -2.65
C ALA A 16 -16.51 -23.01 -1.30
N GLY A 17 -17.79 -22.79 -0.94
CA GLY A 17 -18.46 -23.45 0.19
C GLY A 17 -19.38 -24.57 -0.29
N ILE A 18 -19.75 -25.53 0.55
CA ILE A 18 -20.67 -26.63 0.18
C ILE A 18 -21.82 -26.74 1.17
N ILE A 19 -23.05 -26.52 0.72
CA ILE A 19 -24.33 -26.69 1.46
C ILE A 19 -25.07 -27.89 0.90
N ASP A 20 -25.32 -28.95 1.67
CA ASP A 20 -26.20 -30.02 1.19
C ASP A 20 -27.69 -29.62 1.32
N ILE A 21 -28.51 -29.87 0.30
CA ILE A 21 -29.94 -29.51 0.28
C ILE A 21 -30.87 -30.73 0.19
N GLY A 22 -30.31 -31.94 0.22
CA GLY A 22 -31.06 -33.19 0.07
C GLY A 22 -31.79 -33.31 -1.29
N GLU A 23 -32.62 -34.34 -1.45
CA GLU A 23 -33.40 -34.59 -2.68
C GLU A 23 -34.67 -33.72 -2.78
N SER A 24 -34.68 -32.53 -2.19
CA SER A 24 -35.86 -31.67 -2.19
C SER A 24 -35.92 -30.80 -3.46
N SER A 25 -37.08 -30.78 -4.13
CA SER A 25 -37.35 -29.92 -5.30
C SER A 25 -37.55 -28.44 -4.94
N PHE A 26 -37.36 -28.10 -3.66
CA PHE A 26 -37.57 -26.78 -3.07
C PHE A 26 -36.69 -26.64 -1.83
N ALA A 27 -35.79 -25.66 -1.85
CA ALA A 27 -34.92 -25.33 -0.72
C ALA A 27 -34.87 -23.82 -0.52
N THR A 28 -34.91 -23.38 0.73
CA THR A 28 -34.64 -21.99 1.09
C THR A 28 -33.35 -21.96 1.90
N VAL A 29 -32.40 -21.13 1.49
CA VAL A 29 -31.10 -21.00 2.14
C VAL A 29 -30.90 -19.56 2.58
N ASP A 30 -30.64 -19.37 3.87
CA ASP A 30 -30.26 -18.07 4.42
C ASP A 30 -28.75 -17.94 4.41
N PHE A 31 -28.25 -16.99 3.63
CA PHE A 31 -26.84 -16.63 3.59
C PHE A 31 -26.59 -15.46 4.54
N THR A 32 -25.64 -15.61 5.46
CA THR A 32 -25.35 -14.62 6.50
C THR A 32 -23.87 -14.33 6.59
N LEU A 33 -23.53 -13.05 6.62
CA LEU A 33 -22.22 -12.54 7.00
C LEU A 33 -22.22 -12.29 8.52
N SER A 34 -21.23 -12.85 9.22
CA SER A 34 -21.01 -12.65 10.65
C SER A 34 -19.57 -12.25 10.96
N ASN A 35 -19.35 -11.67 12.15
CA ASN A 35 -18.07 -11.08 12.57
C ASN A 35 -17.41 -10.20 11.49
N VAL A 36 -18.22 -9.43 10.78
CA VAL A 36 -17.76 -8.54 9.71
C VAL A 36 -17.02 -7.36 10.32
N THR A 37 -15.84 -7.06 9.81
CA THR A 37 -15.08 -5.87 10.21
C THR A 37 -15.86 -4.59 9.90
N SER A 38 -15.51 -3.51 10.60
CA SER A 38 -16.06 -2.19 10.35
C SER A 38 -14.96 -1.14 10.50
N TRP A 39 -13.82 -1.36 9.84
CA TRP A 39 -12.66 -0.49 10.00
C TRP A 39 -12.90 0.90 9.43
N ASP A 40 -12.08 1.86 9.86
CA ASP A 40 -12.19 3.22 9.39
C ASP A 40 -11.63 3.40 7.97
N GLY A 41 -12.37 3.99 7.03
CA GLY A 41 -11.91 4.15 5.64
C GLY A 41 -12.19 2.93 4.74
N GLY A 42 -11.57 2.93 3.55
CA GLY A 42 -11.60 1.81 2.59
C GLY A 42 -10.23 1.15 2.38
N CYS A 43 -9.16 1.79 2.84
CA CYS A 43 -7.80 1.25 2.96
C CYS A 43 -7.02 2.16 3.93
N MET A 44 -5.71 2.01 4.05
CA MET A 44 -4.88 2.71 5.05
C MET A 44 -4.88 4.25 4.95
N ASN A 45 -5.19 4.81 3.78
CA ASN A 45 -5.12 6.25 3.50
C ASN A 45 -6.29 6.81 2.67
N TYR A 46 -7.43 6.11 2.62
CA TYR A 46 -8.58 6.54 1.80
C TYR A 46 -9.93 6.23 2.45
N GLY A 47 -10.95 7.01 2.07
CA GLY A 47 -12.34 6.79 2.46
C GLY A 47 -12.80 7.65 3.65
N SER A 48 -14.12 7.67 3.85
CA SER A 48 -14.80 8.40 4.93
C SER A 48 -14.88 7.60 6.22
N ASP A 49 -15.16 8.29 7.31
CA ASP A 49 -15.19 7.73 8.67
C ASP A 49 -16.16 6.55 8.77
N GLY A 50 -15.60 5.36 8.90
CA GLY A 50 -16.26 4.12 8.57
C GLY A 50 -16.62 3.22 9.75
N GLY A 51 -16.11 3.55 10.94
CA GLY A 51 -15.97 2.69 12.12
C GLY A 51 -17.21 1.94 12.63
N SER A 52 -18.41 2.22 12.10
CA SER A 52 -19.69 1.69 12.58
C SER A 52 -20.51 0.92 11.54
N THR A 53 -20.09 0.88 10.27
CA THR A 53 -20.81 0.12 9.23
C THR A 53 -20.02 -1.12 8.81
N PRO A 54 -20.67 -2.29 8.65
CA PRO A 54 -19.99 -3.49 8.16
C PRO A 54 -19.31 -3.28 6.81
N ASP A 55 -18.08 -3.78 6.68
CA ASP A 55 -17.26 -3.70 5.47
C ASP A 55 -17.73 -4.63 4.36
N LEU A 56 -18.36 -5.75 4.73
CA LEU A 56 -18.93 -6.74 3.83
C LEU A 56 -20.45 -6.65 3.84
N LYS A 57 -21.07 -6.68 2.65
CA LYS A 57 -22.53 -6.64 2.51
C LYS A 57 -23.02 -7.63 1.45
N LEU A 58 -24.18 -8.22 1.74
CA LEU A 58 -24.96 -9.04 0.82
C LEU A 58 -26.17 -8.24 0.35
N TRP A 59 -26.19 -7.89 -0.93
CA TRP A 59 -27.31 -7.19 -1.57
C TRP A 59 -28.01 -8.12 -2.56
N SER A 60 -29.32 -8.32 -2.39
CA SER A 60 -30.12 -9.19 -3.27
C SER A 60 -30.09 -8.71 -4.72
N GLY A 61 -30.09 -7.39 -4.94
CA GLY A 61 -30.03 -6.78 -6.27
C GLY A 61 -28.71 -6.97 -7.02
N ASP A 62 -27.63 -7.37 -6.34
CA ASP A 62 -26.34 -7.65 -6.99
C ASP A 62 -26.24 -9.09 -7.49
N GLN A 63 -27.01 -9.99 -6.87
CA GLN A 63 -26.91 -11.41 -7.13
C GLN A 63 -27.33 -11.73 -8.56
N THR A 64 -26.65 -12.68 -9.17
CA THR A 64 -26.96 -13.09 -10.54
C THR A 64 -28.35 -13.71 -10.59
N SER A 65 -29.14 -13.32 -11.59
CA SER A 65 -30.42 -13.98 -11.87
C SER A 65 -30.16 -15.38 -12.42
N VAL A 66 -30.59 -16.39 -11.68
CA VAL A 66 -30.51 -17.80 -12.08
C VAL A 66 -31.94 -18.33 -12.18
N PRO A 67 -32.34 -18.99 -13.28
CA PRO A 67 -33.68 -19.56 -13.40
C PRO A 67 -34.03 -20.47 -12.21
N GLY A 68 -35.16 -20.15 -11.57
CA GLY A 68 -35.65 -20.85 -10.39
C GLY A 68 -34.81 -20.62 -9.12
N LEU A 69 -34.10 -19.51 -9.03
CA LEU A 69 -33.55 -18.96 -7.79
C LEU A 69 -34.02 -17.51 -7.65
N THR A 70 -34.65 -17.21 -6.52
CA THR A 70 -35.08 -15.85 -6.18
C THR A 70 -34.41 -15.37 -4.90
N TRP A 71 -34.09 -14.08 -4.84
CA TRP A 71 -33.37 -13.48 -3.71
C TRP A 71 -34.29 -12.55 -2.92
N ALA A 72 -34.28 -12.68 -1.59
CA ALA A 72 -34.91 -11.75 -0.66
C ALA A 72 -33.85 -11.04 0.20
N GLN A 73 -34.00 -9.72 0.38
CA GLN A 73 -33.07 -8.91 1.17
C GLN A 73 -33.48 -8.89 2.64
N HIS A 74 -32.53 -9.07 3.55
CA HIS A 74 -32.71 -8.77 4.97
C HIS A 74 -32.10 -7.42 5.35
N THR A 75 -32.58 -6.84 6.46
CA THR A 75 -32.02 -5.61 7.04
C THR A 75 -31.50 -5.91 8.44
N PRO A 76 -30.22 -5.61 8.75
CA PRO A 76 -29.22 -4.96 7.92
C PRO A 76 -28.71 -5.84 6.76
N ALA A 77 -28.05 -5.23 5.77
CA ALA A 77 -27.60 -5.90 4.53
C ALA A 77 -26.37 -6.80 4.71
N VAL A 78 -26.37 -7.61 5.77
CA VAL A 78 -25.40 -8.67 6.07
C VAL A 78 -26.01 -10.06 5.83
N SER A 79 -27.28 -10.16 5.48
CA SER A 79 -27.91 -11.42 5.10
C SER A 79 -28.90 -11.28 3.95
N ILE A 80 -29.06 -12.36 3.20
CA ILE A 80 -30.04 -12.53 2.12
C ILE A 80 -30.56 -13.97 2.15
N THR A 81 -31.78 -14.17 1.67
CA THR A 81 -32.36 -15.50 1.50
C THR A 81 -32.44 -15.83 0.02
N GLY A 82 -31.88 -16.98 -0.37
CA GLY A 82 -32.06 -17.60 -1.68
C GLY A 82 -33.14 -18.67 -1.62
N THR A 83 -34.23 -18.49 -2.36
CA THR A 83 -35.28 -19.51 -2.51
C THR A 83 -35.11 -20.20 -3.87
N ILE A 84 -34.90 -21.51 -3.81
CA ILE A 84 -34.67 -22.38 -4.95
C ILE A 84 -35.95 -23.13 -5.29
N ILE A 85 -36.39 -23.03 -6.55
CA ILE A 85 -37.61 -23.62 -7.06
C ILE A 85 -37.31 -24.30 -8.40
N GLY A 86 -37.42 -25.62 -8.45
CA GLY A 86 -37.41 -26.37 -9.71
C GLY A 86 -36.23 -27.34 -9.88
N PRO A 87 -36.28 -28.20 -10.91
CA PRO A 87 -35.40 -29.36 -11.04
C PRO A 87 -33.96 -29.01 -11.45
N GLN A 88 -33.67 -27.75 -11.78
CA GLN A 88 -32.34 -27.31 -12.24
C GLN A 88 -31.27 -27.29 -11.13
N PHE A 89 -31.65 -27.43 -9.86
CA PHE A 89 -30.71 -27.53 -8.75
C PHE A 89 -30.63 -28.97 -8.26
N THR A 90 -29.74 -29.74 -8.88
CA THR A 90 -29.43 -31.11 -8.48
C THR A 90 -28.35 -31.14 -7.38
N ASN A 91 -28.16 -32.30 -6.77
CA ASN A 91 -26.99 -32.56 -5.95
C ASN A 91 -25.70 -32.25 -6.75
N GLY A 92 -24.83 -31.37 -6.23
CA GLY A 92 -23.63 -30.85 -6.90
C GLY A 92 -23.76 -29.44 -7.49
N ALA A 93 -24.95 -28.84 -7.52
CA ALA A 93 -25.15 -27.52 -8.14
C ALA A 93 -24.27 -26.44 -7.50
N THR A 94 -23.83 -25.42 -8.25
CA THR A 94 -23.05 -24.31 -7.69
C THR A 94 -23.82 -23.00 -7.75
N ILE A 95 -23.92 -22.24 -6.66
CA ILE A 95 -24.48 -20.88 -6.63
C ILE A 95 -23.35 -19.86 -6.48
N THR A 96 -23.34 -18.82 -7.29
CA THR A 96 -22.35 -17.73 -7.10
C THR A 96 -22.95 -16.59 -6.31
N LEU A 97 -22.29 -16.19 -5.22
CA LEU A 97 -22.65 -15.03 -4.41
C LEU A 97 -21.73 -13.85 -4.71
N LYS A 98 -22.31 -12.67 -4.84
CA LYS A 98 -21.58 -11.40 -4.91
C LYS A 98 -21.62 -10.72 -3.56
N VAL A 99 -20.46 -10.37 -3.04
CA VAL A 99 -20.30 -9.62 -1.80
C VAL A 99 -19.76 -8.23 -2.14
N ARG A 100 -20.45 -7.20 -1.66
CA ARG A 100 -19.92 -5.83 -1.72
C ARG A 100 -18.88 -5.67 -0.62
N VAL A 101 -17.74 -5.13 -1.02
CA VAL A 101 -16.60 -4.87 -0.15
C VAL A 101 -16.38 -3.36 -0.10
N ARG A 102 -16.35 -2.80 1.11
CA ARG A 102 -16.05 -1.39 1.35
C ARG A 102 -14.57 -1.16 1.64
N ASP A 103 -13.97 -2.06 2.41
CA ASP A 103 -12.57 -1.99 2.84
C ASP A 103 -11.76 -3.11 2.21
N ALA A 104 -10.57 -2.80 1.71
CA ALA A 104 -9.72 -3.76 1.01
C ALA A 104 -9.08 -4.83 1.90
N GLY A 105 -9.05 -4.61 3.22
CA GLY A 105 -8.69 -5.60 4.22
C GLY A 105 -9.89 -6.33 4.84
N ALA A 106 -11.12 -5.98 4.44
CA ALA A 106 -12.34 -6.45 5.10
C ALA A 106 -12.36 -7.95 5.37
N TYR A 107 -12.81 -8.33 6.55
CA TYR A 107 -12.89 -9.73 6.99
C TYR A 107 -14.28 -10.05 7.52
N GLY A 108 -14.73 -11.29 7.33
CA GLY A 108 -15.93 -11.82 7.96
C GLY A 108 -16.17 -13.29 7.59
N TRP A 109 -17.16 -13.90 8.24
CA TRP A 109 -17.58 -15.28 7.98
C TRP A 109 -18.86 -15.29 7.16
N LEU A 110 -18.90 -16.08 6.10
CA LEU A 110 -20.11 -16.38 5.34
C LEU A 110 -20.59 -17.77 5.71
N SER A 111 -21.81 -17.87 6.21
CA SER A 111 -22.53 -19.14 6.37
C SER A 111 -23.74 -19.20 5.46
N GLY A 112 -24.20 -20.42 5.16
CA GLY A 112 -25.43 -20.66 4.43
C GLY A 112 -26.22 -21.79 5.10
N VAL A 113 -27.41 -21.47 5.61
CA VAL A 113 -28.21 -22.38 6.42
C VAL A 113 -29.53 -22.67 5.70
N PRO A 114 -29.84 -23.93 5.36
CA PRO A 114 -31.17 -24.30 4.87
C PRO A 114 -32.24 -24.06 5.94
N THR A 115 -33.31 -23.34 5.62
CA THR A 115 -34.35 -22.97 6.60
C THR A 115 -35.55 -23.91 6.60
N ASN A 116 -35.66 -24.80 5.61
CA ASN A 116 -36.81 -25.67 5.41
C ASN A 116 -36.50 -27.17 5.62
N SER A 117 -35.48 -27.47 6.43
CA SER A 117 -34.98 -28.82 6.66
C SER A 117 -34.99 -29.14 8.16
N GLU A 118 -35.55 -30.30 8.52
CA GLU A 118 -35.43 -30.87 9.88
C GLU A 118 -34.04 -31.52 10.12
N LEU A 119 -33.19 -31.58 9.09
CA LEU A 119 -31.83 -32.10 9.22
C LEU A 119 -30.93 -31.07 9.91
N GLU A 120 -30.17 -31.55 10.89
CA GLU A 120 -29.03 -30.86 11.47
C GLU A 120 -27.92 -30.84 10.43
N TYR A 121 -27.51 -29.64 9.99
CA TYR A 121 -26.37 -29.48 9.09
C TYR A 121 -25.18 -28.98 9.88
N ASP A 122 -23.99 -29.52 9.58
CA ASP A 122 -22.74 -28.88 10.00
C ASP A 122 -22.74 -27.44 9.47
N ASP A 123 -22.57 -26.47 10.37
CA ASP A 123 -22.41 -25.06 10.01
C ASP A 123 -21.11 -24.91 9.20
N ARG A 124 -21.28 -24.92 7.88
CA ARG A 124 -20.18 -24.72 6.94
C ARG A 124 -20.07 -23.24 6.65
N SER A 125 -19.31 -22.59 7.52
CA SER A 125 -18.87 -21.22 7.30
C SER A 125 -17.52 -21.18 6.59
N VAL A 126 -17.32 -20.15 5.78
CA VAL A 126 -16.03 -19.83 5.15
C VAL A 126 -15.70 -18.37 5.44
N THR A 127 -14.41 -18.05 5.51
CA THR A 127 -13.95 -16.68 5.65
C THR A 127 -13.99 -15.95 4.31
N ILE A 128 -14.24 -14.64 4.36
CA ILE A 128 -14.10 -13.71 3.23
C ILE A 128 -13.20 -12.57 3.73
N PRO A 129 -11.98 -12.40 3.20
CA PRO A 129 -11.28 -13.32 2.27
C PRO A 129 -11.13 -14.73 2.86
N PHE A 130 -10.84 -15.72 1.99
CA PHE A 130 -10.40 -17.02 2.46
C PHE A 130 -9.09 -16.89 3.24
N ASP A 131 -9.09 -17.46 4.43
CA ASP A 131 -8.09 -17.34 5.49
C ASP A 131 -8.21 -18.59 6.37
N ASP A 132 -7.40 -19.60 6.08
CA ASP A 132 -7.35 -20.88 6.80
C ASP A 132 -6.56 -20.78 8.11
N ASN A 133 -5.64 -19.82 8.21
CA ASN A 133 -4.75 -19.67 9.36
C ASN A 133 -5.33 -18.73 10.44
N GLY A 134 -6.36 -17.97 10.12
CA GLY A 134 -7.11 -17.09 11.03
C GLY A 134 -6.44 -15.76 11.33
N ASN A 135 -5.45 -15.34 10.55
CA ASN A 135 -4.72 -14.09 10.74
C ASN A 135 -5.41 -12.87 10.08
N LYS A 136 -6.54 -13.08 9.42
CA LYS A 136 -7.38 -12.10 8.70
C LYS A 136 -6.75 -11.56 7.42
N ILE A 137 -5.64 -12.13 6.99
CA ILE A 137 -5.00 -11.87 5.72
C ILE A 137 -5.46 -12.95 4.75
N ALA A 138 -5.63 -12.59 3.48
CA ALA A 138 -6.00 -13.58 2.48
C ALA A 138 -4.85 -14.56 2.26
N ASP A 139 -5.07 -15.87 2.40
CA ASP A 139 -4.04 -16.90 2.14
C ASP A 139 -3.43 -16.75 0.73
N LYS A 140 -4.25 -16.34 -0.24
CA LYS A 140 -3.81 -16.11 -1.63
C LYS A 140 -2.79 -14.98 -1.75
N TRP A 141 -2.85 -13.97 -0.89
CA TRP A 141 -1.87 -12.88 -0.88
C TRP A 141 -0.58 -13.30 -0.20
N GLU A 142 -0.67 -14.14 0.84
CA GLU A 142 0.51 -14.64 1.56
C GLU A 142 1.28 -15.72 0.80
N ASP A 143 0.65 -16.39 -0.17
CA ASP A 143 1.21 -17.52 -0.94
C ASP A 143 1.85 -18.61 -0.03
N GLY A 144 1.24 -18.83 1.14
CA GLY A 144 1.68 -19.81 2.14
C GLY A 144 2.68 -19.32 3.18
N ALA A 145 3.04 -18.02 3.19
CA ALA A 145 3.97 -17.45 4.17
C ALA A 145 3.43 -17.39 5.60
N ASN A 146 2.09 -17.28 5.79
CA ASN A 146 1.42 -17.21 7.09
C ASN A 146 2.05 -16.14 8.00
N TYR A 147 1.98 -14.89 7.55
CA TYR A 147 2.61 -13.76 8.21
C TYR A 147 1.93 -13.42 9.54
N ASP A 148 2.69 -12.83 10.48
CA ASP A 148 2.10 -12.17 11.65
C ASP A 148 1.53 -10.81 11.20
N PRO A 149 0.20 -10.57 11.33
CA PRO A 149 -0.42 -9.30 10.91
C PRO A 149 0.18 -8.05 11.56
N ALA A 150 0.84 -8.19 12.71
CA ALA A 150 1.43 -7.08 13.46
C ALA A 150 2.94 -6.91 13.23
N ALA A 151 3.59 -7.78 12.45
CA ALA A 151 5.02 -7.68 12.16
C ALA A 151 5.32 -6.50 11.22
N ASP A 152 6.53 -5.94 11.35
CA ASP A 152 7.13 -4.83 10.58
C ASP A 152 8.65 -5.11 10.59
N ASP A 153 9.01 -6.21 9.93
CA ASP A 153 10.29 -6.92 10.12
C ASP A 153 11.19 -6.86 8.86
N GLU A 154 10.87 -6.00 7.90
CA GLU A 154 11.59 -5.88 6.64
C GLU A 154 13.06 -5.54 6.92
N VAL A 155 13.97 -6.34 6.36
CA VAL A 155 15.40 -6.18 6.56
C VAL A 155 16.01 -5.54 5.32
N GLY A 156 16.74 -4.44 5.49
CA GLY A 156 17.34 -3.71 4.39
C GLY A 156 18.45 -2.76 4.85
N PRO A 157 19.12 -2.09 3.91
CA PRO A 157 20.16 -1.13 4.24
C PRO A 157 19.57 0.06 5.01
N GLY A 158 20.36 0.60 5.94
CA GLY A 158 19.96 1.70 6.80
C GLY A 158 20.82 1.74 8.06
N GLY A 159 21.53 2.86 8.27
CA GLY A 159 22.46 3.02 9.40
C GLY A 159 21.83 3.01 10.81
N ASN A 160 20.50 3.07 10.91
CA ASN A 160 19.76 3.12 12.17
C ASN A 160 19.48 1.74 12.77
N GLY A 161 19.65 0.65 11.99
CA GLY A 161 19.36 -0.72 12.44
C GLY A 161 17.88 -0.98 12.71
N ASN A 162 16.98 -0.12 12.22
CA ASN A 162 15.54 -0.33 12.37
C ASN A 162 15.09 -1.40 11.36
N THR A 163 14.53 -2.49 11.90
CA THR A 163 13.68 -3.38 11.10
C THR A 163 12.44 -2.62 10.66
N GLY A 164 11.94 -2.98 9.49
CA GLY A 164 10.69 -2.45 8.98
C GLY A 164 10.73 -1.02 8.46
N ASP A 165 9.56 -0.54 8.08
CA ASP A 165 9.33 0.79 7.51
C ASP A 165 8.17 1.54 8.21
N TRP A 166 7.70 1.03 9.35
CA TRP A 166 6.55 1.51 10.13
C TRP A 166 5.20 1.12 9.54
N LEU A 167 5.14 0.07 8.72
CA LEU A 167 3.92 -0.57 8.25
C LEU A 167 3.88 -1.99 8.77
N SER A 168 2.76 -2.34 9.40
CA SER A 168 2.54 -3.75 9.71
C SER A 168 2.18 -4.53 8.44
N VAL A 169 2.45 -5.84 8.41
CA VAL A 169 1.99 -6.73 7.32
C VAL A 169 0.50 -6.52 7.01
N PHE A 170 -0.33 -6.33 8.03
CA PHE A 170 -1.74 -6.05 7.80
C PHE A 170 -1.99 -4.72 7.10
N ALA A 171 -1.22 -3.67 7.42
CA ALA A 171 -1.30 -2.38 6.73
C ALA A 171 -0.98 -2.53 5.25
N GLU A 172 0.07 -3.28 4.91
CA GLU A 172 0.49 -3.57 3.54
C GLU A 172 -0.57 -4.38 2.77
N TYR A 173 -1.12 -5.41 3.42
CA TYR A 173 -2.23 -6.21 2.91
C TYR A 173 -3.51 -5.38 2.69
N ARG A 174 -3.85 -4.49 3.61
CA ARG A 174 -5.01 -3.59 3.48
C ARG A 174 -4.76 -2.54 2.39
N GLY A 175 -3.51 -2.16 2.19
CA GLY A 175 -3.03 -1.36 1.09
C GLY A 175 -3.36 0.13 1.18
N PHE A 176 -2.94 0.84 0.14
CA PHE A 176 -2.93 2.30 0.05
C PHE A 176 -3.44 2.75 -1.32
N VAL A 177 -4.03 3.94 -1.39
CA VAL A 177 -4.20 4.66 -2.63
C VAL A 177 -2.90 5.39 -2.94
N VAL A 178 -2.25 4.99 -4.02
CA VAL A 178 -1.01 5.57 -4.54
C VAL A 178 -1.30 6.06 -5.95
N SER A 179 -1.14 7.36 -6.19
CA SER A 179 -1.42 7.96 -7.51
C SER A 179 -2.82 7.59 -8.04
N ALA A 180 -3.82 7.79 -7.19
CA ALA A 180 -5.24 7.48 -7.39
C ALA A 180 -5.58 5.99 -7.62
N THR A 181 -4.63 5.08 -7.40
CA THR A 181 -4.81 3.64 -7.59
C THR A 181 -4.62 2.91 -6.27
N TRP A 182 -5.58 2.06 -5.90
CA TRP A 182 -5.40 1.18 -4.74
C TRP A 182 -4.35 0.10 -5.04
N THR A 183 -3.38 -0.03 -4.13
CA THR A 183 -2.19 -0.86 -4.25
C THR A 183 -1.92 -1.52 -2.90
N ARG A 184 -1.70 -2.85 -2.91
CA ARG A 184 -1.08 -3.54 -1.77
C ARG A 184 0.42 -3.45 -1.90
N THR A 185 1.09 -3.35 -0.76
CA THR A 185 2.55 -3.40 -0.70
C THR A 185 3.00 -4.78 -0.24
N SER A 186 4.28 -4.94 0.11
CA SER A 186 4.93 -6.25 0.24
C SER A 186 5.73 -6.34 1.54
N PRO A 187 5.47 -7.33 2.40
CA PRO A 187 6.18 -7.52 3.69
C PRO A 187 7.64 -7.98 3.54
N GLU A 188 8.16 -7.94 2.32
CA GLU A 188 9.56 -8.19 1.98
C GLU A 188 10.27 -6.88 1.54
N GLU A 189 9.52 -5.78 1.39
CA GLU A 189 9.96 -4.51 0.81
C GLU A 189 9.70 -3.33 1.76
N LYS A 190 10.62 -2.37 1.81
CA LYS A 190 10.46 -1.15 2.60
C LYS A 190 9.78 -0.06 1.76
N ASP A 191 8.54 0.26 2.04
CA ASP A 191 7.79 1.28 1.32
C ASP A 191 8.20 2.71 1.74
N VAL A 192 8.32 3.58 0.74
CA VAL A 192 8.68 4.99 0.96
C VAL A 192 7.69 5.88 0.24
N PHE A 193 6.77 6.49 0.99
CA PHE A 193 5.78 7.40 0.40
C PHE A 193 6.36 8.80 0.23
N ILE A 194 6.32 9.30 -1.00
CA ILE A 194 6.92 10.56 -1.39
C ILE A 194 5.84 11.46 -2.00
N ASN A 195 5.76 12.69 -1.52
CA ASN A 195 5.04 13.76 -2.20
C ASN A 195 6.08 14.80 -2.62
N SER A 196 6.12 15.07 -3.92
CA SER A 196 7.05 16.05 -4.48
C SER A 196 6.31 17.12 -5.26
N ASN A 197 6.70 18.37 -5.06
CA ASN A 197 6.24 19.49 -5.88
C ASN A 197 7.38 20.16 -6.66
N VAL A 198 8.57 19.54 -6.70
CA VAL A 198 9.70 20.05 -7.47
C VAL A 198 9.35 19.99 -8.95
N GLN A 199 9.45 21.13 -9.61
CA GLN A 199 9.11 21.27 -11.02
C GLN A 199 10.38 21.38 -11.89
N ASP A 200 10.27 20.92 -13.12
CA ASP A 200 11.20 21.19 -14.20
C ASP A 200 10.46 21.82 -15.40
N VAL A 201 11.13 21.87 -16.56
CA VAL A 201 10.51 22.37 -17.81
C VAL A 201 9.42 21.45 -18.38
N TYR A 202 9.29 20.21 -17.89
CA TYR A 202 8.34 19.19 -18.34
C TYR A 202 7.18 18.95 -17.37
N GLY A 203 7.25 19.44 -16.13
CA GLY A 203 6.21 19.30 -15.12
C GLY A 203 6.79 19.00 -13.74
N THR A 204 6.08 18.21 -12.93
CA THR A 204 6.59 17.75 -11.64
C THR A 204 7.56 16.59 -11.85
N LEU A 205 8.75 16.64 -11.27
CA LEU A 205 9.76 15.57 -11.34
C LEU A 205 9.43 14.31 -10.51
N GLY A 206 8.28 14.31 -9.84
CA GLY A 206 7.87 13.25 -8.93
C GLY A 206 8.96 12.99 -7.88
N TYR A 207 9.29 11.72 -7.65
CA TYR A 207 10.37 11.33 -6.75
C TYR A 207 11.77 11.33 -7.39
N GLY A 208 11.94 11.94 -8.57
CA GLY A 208 13.22 11.96 -9.29
C GLY A 208 13.73 10.55 -9.57
N ASP A 209 15.03 10.32 -9.31
CA ASP A 209 15.67 9.02 -9.45
C ASP A 209 15.47 8.11 -8.21
N ALA A 210 14.59 8.46 -7.26
CA ALA A 210 14.36 7.61 -6.09
C ALA A 210 13.83 6.21 -6.43
N GLY A 211 13.29 6.00 -7.65
CA GLY A 211 13.01 4.67 -8.19
C GLY A 211 14.24 3.74 -8.26
N LEU A 212 15.45 4.29 -8.06
CA LEU A 212 16.73 3.60 -8.06
C LEU A 212 17.30 3.39 -6.64
N LEU A 213 16.50 3.63 -5.59
CA LEU A 213 16.89 3.27 -4.23
C LEU A 213 17.28 1.78 -4.17
N PRO A 214 18.27 1.42 -3.34
CA PRO A 214 18.69 0.03 -3.24
C PRO A 214 17.55 -0.83 -2.69
N ALA A 215 17.48 -2.07 -3.14
CA ALA A 215 16.59 -3.05 -2.53
C ALA A 215 16.86 -3.13 -1.01
N PRO A 216 15.80 -3.27 -0.19
CA PRO A 216 14.43 -3.58 -0.59
C PRO A 216 13.51 -2.33 -0.64
N PHE A 217 14.04 -1.12 -0.79
CA PHE A 217 13.20 0.08 -0.78
C PHE A 217 12.35 0.22 -2.05
N VAL A 218 11.06 0.55 -1.86
CA VAL A 218 10.11 0.80 -2.94
C VAL A 218 9.46 2.18 -2.76
N PRO A 219 9.78 3.16 -3.62
CA PRO A 219 9.18 4.48 -3.54
C PRO A 219 7.78 4.53 -4.15
N HIS A 220 6.86 5.19 -3.45
CA HIS A 220 5.48 5.43 -3.87
C HIS A 220 5.24 6.93 -4.03
N LEU A 221 4.96 7.39 -5.26
CA LEU A 221 4.56 8.78 -5.48
C LEU A 221 3.09 8.95 -5.09
N ILE A 222 2.83 9.86 -4.15
CA ILE A 222 1.49 10.16 -3.69
C ILE A 222 1.12 11.64 -3.79
N GLY A 223 -0.16 11.91 -3.99
CA GLY A 223 -0.74 13.25 -4.03
C GLY A 223 -1.07 13.81 -2.64
N THR A 224 -1.33 15.11 -2.57
CA THR A 224 -1.67 15.81 -1.31
C THR A 224 -3.01 15.40 -0.69
N ALA A 225 -3.83 14.65 -1.43
CA ALA A 225 -5.08 14.06 -0.96
C ALA A 225 -4.91 12.65 -0.36
N GLU A 226 -3.74 12.03 -0.52
CA GLU A 226 -3.45 10.62 -0.17
C GLU A 226 -2.68 10.49 1.15
N TYR A 227 -2.48 11.60 1.85
CA TYR A 227 -1.94 11.63 3.20
C TYR A 227 -2.61 12.73 4.02
N LYS A 228 -2.54 12.62 5.35
CA LYS A 228 -3.13 13.61 6.26
C LYS A 228 -2.19 14.80 6.44
N ASN A 229 -2.52 15.92 5.80
CA ASN A 229 -1.69 17.14 5.78
C ASN A 229 -1.24 17.67 7.16
N THR A 230 -2.02 17.46 8.22
CA THR A 230 -1.68 17.96 9.57
C THR A 230 -0.42 17.34 10.15
N ASN A 231 -0.09 16.11 9.77
CA ASN A 231 1.03 15.35 10.33
C ASN A 231 1.79 14.50 9.29
N ARG A 232 1.46 14.62 8.00
CA ARG A 232 1.99 13.85 6.87
C ARG A 232 1.75 12.34 6.96
N ALA A 233 0.83 11.91 7.80
CA ALA A 233 0.57 10.48 7.97
C ALA A 233 -0.01 9.90 6.69
N VAL A 234 0.59 8.81 6.19
CA VAL A 234 0.01 8.03 5.10
C VAL A 234 -0.97 7.00 5.65
N SER A 235 -0.62 6.27 6.72
CA SER A 235 -1.44 5.22 7.33
C SER A 235 -2.59 5.73 8.22
N TYR A 236 -3.11 6.94 8.00
CA TYR A 236 -3.98 7.64 8.97
C TYR A 236 -5.35 7.02 9.25
N ARG A 237 -5.73 5.94 8.55
CA ARG A 237 -6.94 5.13 8.76
C ARG A 237 -6.65 3.80 9.46
N GLY A 238 -5.46 3.61 10.02
CA GLY A 238 -5.01 2.33 10.57
C GLY A 238 -5.27 2.09 12.06
N VAL A 239 -5.91 2.99 12.81
CA VAL A 239 -5.98 2.91 14.29
C VAL A 239 -6.47 1.57 14.84
N ASP A 240 -7.37 0.89 14.12
CA ASP A 240 -7.96 -0.39 14.52
C ASP A 240 -7.29 -1.62 13.85
N VAL A 241 -6.17 -1.41 13.16
CA VAL A 241 -5.39 -2.44 12.45
C VAL A 241 -4.31 -3.02 13.38
N PRO A 242 -4.06 -4.35 13.36
CA PRO A 242 -2.94 -4.97 14.08
C PRO A 242 -1.59 -4.33 13.73
N GLY A 243 -0.74 -4.12 14.74
CA GLY A 243 0.60 -3.54 14.54
C GLY A 243 0.61 -2.08 14.07
N TYR A 244 -0.52 -1.36 14.21
CA TYR A 244 -0.64 -0.02 13.66
C TYR A 244 0.44 0.96 14.14
N GLU A 245 1.19 1.46 13.17
CA GLU A 245 2.21 2.48 13.29
C GLU A 245 1.93 3.67 12.34
N TRP A 246 2.46 4.84 12.69
CA TRP A 246 2.32 6.04 11.87
C TRP A 246 3.52 6.17 10.92
N GLN A 247 3.38 5.68 9.71
CA GLN A 247 4.31 6.04 8.64
C GLN A 247 3.94 7.41 8.07
N LYS A 248 4.96 8.18 7.69
CA LYS A 248 4.79 9.53 7.16
C LYS A 248 5.41 9.69 5.78
N THR A 249 4.74 10.49 4.98
CA THR A 249 5.20 10.91 3.66
C THR A 249 6.42 11.83 3.76
N LEU A 250 7.43 11.56 2.94
CA LEU A 250 8.53 12.48 2.66
C LEU A 250 8.04 13.62 1.76
N LEU A 251 8.16 14.86 2.24
CA LEU A 251 7.79 16.04 1.45
C LEU A 251 9.02 16.61 0.76
N VAL A 252 9.12 16.39 -0.54
CA VAL A 252 10.19 16.94 -1.39
C VAL A 252 9.69 18.23 -2.01
N ARG A 253 10.44 19.32 -1.85
CA ARG A 253 10.05 20.62 -2.39
C ARG A 253 11.22 21.45 -2.88
N GLU A 254 10.92 22.37 -3.77
CA GLU A 254 11.89 23.37 -4.20
C GLU A 254 12.12 24.42 -3.10
N GLU A 255 13.39 24.71 -2.80
CA GLU A 255 13.80 25.84 -1.98
C GLU A 255 14.10 27.04 -2.90
N PRO A 256 13.27 28.11 -2.84
CA PRO A 256 13.37 29.22 -3.80
C PRO A 256 14.57 30.15 -3.56
N THR A 257 15.20 30.09 -2.38
CA THR A 257 16.32 30.97 -2.05
C THR A 257 17.62 30.55 -2.72
N THR A 258 18.53 31.50 -2.86
CA THR A 258 19.86 31.30 -3.47
C THR A 258 20.97 31.63 -2.49
N GLY A 259 22.19 31.19 -2.80
CA GLY A 259 23.38 31.37 -1.95
C GLY A 259 23.66 30.21 -1.00
N HIS A 260 23.03 29.06 -1.22
CA HIS A 260 23.33 27.84 -0.49
C HIS A 260 24.65 27.22 -0.99
N SER A 261 25.38 26.56 -0.08
CA SER A 261 26.59 25.80 -0.43
C SER A 261 26.31 24.35 -0.83
N ILE A 262 25.03 23.96 -0.87
CA ILE A 262 24.54 22.59 -1.09
C ILE A 262 23.41 22.61 -2.13
N PHE A 263 23.11 21.45 -2.71
CA PHE A 263 22.06 21.30 -3.73
C PHE A 263 20.76 20.72 -3.20
N GLY A 264 20.79 20.05 -2.05
CA GLY A 264 19.65 19.51 -1.33
C GLY A 264 19.92 19.49 0.17
N GLU A 265 18.86 19.40 0.97
CA GLU A 265 18.94 19.16 2.41
C GLU A 265 17.72 18.37 2.92
N THR A 266 17.99 17.23 3.55
CA THR A 266 17.00 16.49 4.35
C THR A 266 16.97 16.98 5.80
N LEU A 267 15.86 17.59 6.20
CA LEU A 267 15.69 18.16 7.54
C LEU A 267 14.87 17.23 8.43
N SER A 268 15.42 16.80 9.57
CA SER A 268 14.72 15.98 10.59
C SER A 268 14.52 16.73 11.92
N TRP A 269 13.44 16.41 12.66
CA TRP A 269 13.11 17.07 13.94
C TRP A 269 14.12 16.76 15.05
N LEU A 270 14.80 15.63 14.95
CA LEU A 270 15.76 15.09 15.91
C LEU A 270 16.89 14.47 15.11
N LEU A 271 18.05 14.18 15.73
CA LEU A 271 19.11 13.32 15.17
C LEU A 271 18.63 11.86 15.00
N GLY A 272 17.37 11.70 14.62
CA GLY A 272 16.51 10.58 14.97
C GLY A 272 16.61 9.48 13.93
N THR A 273 16.96 8.31 14.44
CA THR A 273 16.91 7.00 13.80
C THR A 273 15.53 6.67 13.23
N ASP A 274 14.45 7.35 13.64
CA ASP A 274 13.07 6.99 13.31
C ASP A 274 12.60 7.63 11.98
N VAL A 275 13.40 7.53 10.93
CA VAL A 275 12.97 7.93 9.59
C VAL A 275 12.08 6.85 8.96
N PRO A 276 11.18 7.18 8.00
CA PRO A 276 10.87 8.52 7.49
C PRO A 276 10.02 9.39 8.44
N ARG A 277 9.57 8.84 9.58
CA ARG A 277 8.64 9.50 10.52
C ARG A 277 9.21 10.79 11.14
N SER A 278 10.52 10.86 11.36
CA SER A 278 11.22 12.01 11.96
C SER A 278 11.54 13.12 10.94
N VAL A 279 11.69 12.77 9.66
CA VAL A 279 12.00 13.71 8.55
C VAL A 279 10.89 14.71 8.41
N THR A 280 11.19 16.00 8.46
CA THR A 280 10.22 17.10 8.40
C THR A 280 9.86 17.46 6.97
N ARG A 281 10.88 17.55 6.11
CA ARG A 281 10.84 17.90 4.70
C ARG A 281 12.22 17.69 4.07
N ILE A 282 12.23 17.69 2.75
CA ILE A 282 13.41 17.63 1.88
C ILE A 282 13.37 18.88 1.01
N ASP A 283 14.38 19.72 1.12
CA ASP A 283 14.51 20.97 0.38
C ASP A 283 15.50 20.76 -0.79
N ILE A 284 15.11 21.12 -2.02
CA ILE A 284 15.92 20.98 -3.23
C ILE A 284 16.24 22.38 -3.77
N MET A 285 17.52 22.74 -3.82
CA MET A 285 17.98 24.07 -4.24
C MET A 285 18.16 24.14 -5.76
N VAL A 286 17.06 24.04 -6.52
CA VAL A 286 17.05 24.02 -8.00
C VAL A 286 17.84 25.17 -8.62
N ARG A 287 17.71 26.40 -8.07
CA ARG A 287 18.46 27.57 -8.56
C ARG A 287 19.97 27.45 -8.34
N GLU A 288 20.42 26.76 -7.28
CA GLU A 288 21.84 26.52 -7.05
C GLU A 288 22.38 25.42 -7.95
N ILE A 289 21.59 24.38 -8.24
CA ILE A 289 21.94 23.36 -9.24
C ILE A 289 22.22 24.05 -10.59
N ARG A 290 21.29 24.86 -11.08
CA ARG A 290 21.39 25.57 -12.38
C ARG A 290 22.61 26.51 -12.51
N LYS A 291 23.09 27.08 -11.40
CA LYS A 291 24.31 27.91 -11.39
C LYS A 291 25.61 27.10 -11.48
N ASN A 292 25.55 25.83 -11.09
CA ASN A 292 26.73 25.00 -10.92
C ASN A 292 26.83 23.89 -11.96
N ILE A 293 25.79 23.71 -12.77
CA ILE A 293 25.76 22.78 -13.91
C ILE A 293 25.94 23.54 -15.22
N PHE A 294 26.83 23.02 -16.05
CA PHE A 294 27.09 23.53 -17.40
C PHE A 294 25.94 23.14 -18.34
N PRO A 295 25.71 23.89 -19.45
CA PRO A 295 26.60 24.91 -20.03
C PRO A 295 26.44 26.36 -19.58
N THR A 296 25.25 26.81 -19.14
CA THR A 296 25.00 28.25 -18.98
C THR A 296 25.44 28.82 -17.64
N LEU A 297 25.42 28.01 -16.56
CA LEU A 297 25.74 28.45 -15.20
C LEU A 297 24.87 29.65 -14.74
N GLU A 298 23.64 29.76 -15.26
CA GLU A 298 22.70 30.84 -14.93
C GLU A 298 21.46 30.29 -14.23
N ALA A 299 21.18 30.77 -13.01
CA ALA A 299 20.00 30.33 -12.24
C ALA A 299 18.64 30.58 -12.90
N ASP A 300 18.59 31.42 -13.93
CA ASP A 300 17.34 31.77 -14.63
C ASP A 300 17.24 31.10 -16.02
N ILE A 301 18.27 30.36 -16.45
CA ILE A 301 18.24 29.48 -17.63
C ILE A 301 18.16 28.02 -17.19
N PHE A 302 17.38 27.21 -17.90
CA PHE A 302 17.21 25.79 -17.60
C PHE A 302 17.88 25.00 -18.72
N ASP A 303 18.99 24.36 -18.41
CA ASP A 303 19.81 23.55 -19.31
C ASP A 303 19.29 22.12 -19.34
N VAL A 304 18.82 21.68 -20.51
CA VAL A 304 18.21 20.35 -20.68
C VAL A 304 19.10 19.51 -21.61
N PRO A 305 19.43 18.25 -21.23
CA PRO A 305 18.89 17.49 -20.09
C PRO A 305 19.64 17.68 -18.76
N GLU A 306 20.75 18.43 -18.73
CA GLU A 306 21.72 18.41 -17.63
C GLU A 306 21.14 18.82 -16.27
N ASP A 307 20.33 19.88 -16.20
CA ASP A 307 19.70 20.32 -14.96
C ASP A 307 18.66 19.31 -14.48
N VAL A 308 17.86 18.74 -15.38
CA VAL A 308 16.85 17.72 -15.04
C VAL A 308 17.52 16.52 -14.38
N GLU A 309 18.55 15.97 -15.01
CA GLU A 309 19.28 14.80 -14.50
C GLU A 309 19.93 15.09 -13.15
N MET A 310 20.48 16.28 -12.95
CA MET A 310 21.08 16.64 -11.66
C MET A 310 20.01 16.81 -10.57
N ILE A 311 18.88 17.46 -10.87
CA ILE A 311 17.78 17.62 -9.90
C ILE A 311 17.24 16.25 -9.50
N MET A 312 17.04 15.33 -10.45
CA MET A 312 16.57 13.97 -10.16
C MET A 312 17.52 13.20 -9.23
N LYS A 313 18.83 13.32 -9.44
CA LYS A 313 19.87 12.73 -8.57
C LYS A 313 19.87 13.33 -7.17
N VAL A 314 19.75 14.65 -7.07
CA VAL A 314 19.68 15.33 -5.76
C VAL A 314 18.42 14.92 -5.01
N ILE A 315 17.27 14.83 -5.68
CA ILE A 315 16.04 14.30 -5.05
C ILE A 315 16.29 12.89 -4.50
N ALA A 316 16.87 11.99 -5.30
CA ALA A 316 17.14 10.62 -4.86
C ALA A 316 18.11 10.56 -3.67
N HIS A 317 19.16 11.39 -3.69
CA HIS A 317 20.13 11.52 -2.62
C HIS A 317 19.47 11.94 -1.31
N GLU A 318 18.68 13.02 -1.34
CA GLU A 318 18.00 13.52 -0.15
C GLU A 318 16.91 12.56 0.33
N VAL A 319 16.17 11.92 -0.57
CA VAL A 319 15.21 10.85 -0.22
C VAL A 319 15.94 9.68 0.46
N GLY A 320 17.14 9.33 -0.01
CA GLY A 320 18.00 8.32 0.62
C GLY A 320 18.30 8.67 2.09
N HIS A 321 18.68 9.91 2.38
CA HIS A 321 18.80 10.38 3.77
C HIS A 321 17.47 10.32 4.51
N GLY A 322 16.38 10.61 3.82
CA GLY A 322 15.02 10.51 4.34
C GLY A 322 14.61 9.09 4.75
N VAL A 323 15.39 8.07 4.38
CA VAL A 323 15.22 6.67 4.78
C VAL A 323 16.49 6.06 5.42
N ASN A 324 17.38 6.91 5.93
CA ASN A 324 18.57 6.55 6.68
C ASN A 324 19.65 5.82 5.85
N LEU A 325 19.69 6.06 4.55
CA LEU A 325 20.84 5.69 3.73
C LEU A 325 21.93 6.75 3.90
N ASP A 326 23.08 6.29 4.42
CA ASP A 326 24.26 7.13 4.63
C ASP A 326 25.02 7.37 3.31
N HIS A 327 25.84 8.42 3.31
CA HIS A 327 26.83 8.63 2.26
C HIS A 327 27.87 7.51 2.25
N CYS A 328 27.86 6.70 1.20
CA CYS A 328 29.00 5.86 0.82
C CYS A 328 30.16 6.74 0.29
N ALA A 329 31.38 6.19 0.30
CA ALA A 329 32.56 6.89 -0.20
C ALA A 329 32.41 7.29 -1.67
N ALA A 330 32.98 8.44 -2.06
CA ALA A 330 32.78 9.05 -3.38
C ALA A 330 33.21 8.20 -4.59
N SER A 331 33.99 7.14 -4.38
CA SER A 331 34.40 6.20 -5.41
C SER A 331 33.33 5.16 -5.76
N ASP A 332 32.40 4.87 -4.85
CA ASP A 332 31.71 3.57 -4.83
C ASP A 332 30.18 3.67 -4.87
N CYS A 333 29.61 4.86 -5.03
CA CYS A 333 28.16 4.99 -5.22
C CYS A 333 27.72 6.17 -6.07
N GLY A 334 26.63 5.95 -6.82
CA GLY A 334 25.96 6.95 -7.66
C GLY A 334 25.29 8.09 -6.90
N MET A 335 25.42 8.14 -5.56
CA MET A 335 24.93 9.25 -4.73
C MET A 335 25.92 10.43 -4.65
N ASN A 336 27.14 10.30 -5.19
CA ASN A 336 27.97 11.48 -5.43
C ASN A 336 27.58 12.11 -6.77
N PRO A 337 27.20 13.42 -6.82
CA PRO A 337 27.10 14.12 -8.09
C PRO A 337 28.47 14.01 -8.77
N PRO A 338 28.55 13.72 -10.09
CA PRO A 338 29.81 13.41 -10.76
C PRO A 338 30.86 14.50 -10.53
N ALA A 339 31.76 14.26 -9.58
CA ALA A 339 32.84 15.16 -9.19
C ALA A 339 33.76 15.53 -10.38
N SER A 340 33.70 14.75 -11.47
CA SER A 340 34.58 14.87 -12.64
C SER A 340 34.26 16.02 -13.59
N ARG A 341 33.17 16.78 -13.40
CA ARG A 341 32.90 18.02 -14.17
C ARG A 341 32.90 19.32 -13.36
N PHE A 342 33.07 19.24 -12.04
CA PHE A 342 33.09 20.44 -11.20
C PHE A 342 34.48 21.07 -11.16
N LYS A 343 34.55 22.41 -11.05
CA LYS A 343 35.78 23.11 -10.65
C LYS A 343 36.35 22.43 -9.40
N SER A 344 37.67 22.23 -9.37
CA SER A 344 38.46 21.50 -8.38
C SER A 344 38.39 22.03 -6.93
N GLY A 345 37.20 22.18 -6.34
CA GLY A 345 37.01 22.82 -5.04
C GLY A 345 35.77 22.42 -4.24
N TYR A 346 34.98 21.45 -4.69
CA TYR A 346 33.89 20.89 -3.86
C TYR A 346 34.47 19.78 -2.96
N THR A 347 34.56 20.05 -1.66
CA THR A 347 34.83 19.02 -0.65
C THR A 347 33.58 18.86 0.19
N ASP A 348 32.96 17.69 0.13
CA ASP A 348 32.02 17.22 1.14
C ASP A 348 32.76 17.23 2.49
N GLY A 349 32.34 18.13 3.37
CA GLY A 349 32.89 18.25 4.70
C GLY A 349 32.00 17.54 5.70
N SER A 350 32.52 16.45 6.27
CA SER A 350 32.28 15.97 7.65
C SER A 350 31.21 14.90 7.96
N HIS A 351 31.03 13.87 7.13
CA HIS A 351 30.26 12.69 7.53
C HIS A 351 31.04 11.37 7.41
N THR A 352 30.80 10.44 8.36
CA THR A 352 31.50 9.16 8.50
C THR A 352 30.96 8.12 7.51
N HIS A 353 31.85 7.47 6.76
CA HIS A 353 31.52 6.48 5.72
C HIS A 353 31.46 5.03 6.25
N ASN A 354 30.53 4.22 5.74
CA ASN A 354 30.48 2.76 5.91
C ASN A 354 30.74 2.04 4.57
N ALA A 355 31.54 0.96 4.60
CA ALA A 355 32.20 0.35 3.44
C ALA A 355 31.48 -0.88 2.84
N GLU A 356 30.16 -1.05 3.02
CA GLU A 356 29.44 -2.28 2.63
C GLU A 356 28.64 -2.22 1.31
N TYR A 357 28.82 -1.19 0.47
CA TYR A 357 28.00 -0.98 -0.74
C TYR A 357 28.84 -0.98 -2.04
N ASP A 358 28.98 -2.12 -2.74
CA ASP A 358 29.93 -2.18 -3.87
C ASP A 358 29.55 -3.02 -5.11
N LEU A 359 28.28 -3.40 -5.36
CA LEU A 359 28.01 -4.35 -6.47
C LEU A 359 26.85 -4.09 -7.44
N ILE A 360 26.08 -2.99 -7.34
CA ILE A 360 24.88 -2.84 -8.21
C ILE A 360 25.06 -1.84 -9.38
N TRP A 361 26.09 -0.99 -9.39
CA TRP A 361 26.21 0.10 -10.39
C TRP A 361 27.27 -0.08 -11.50
N ARG A 362 27.70 -1.32 -11.81
CA ARG A 362 28.70 -1.58 -12.87
C ARG A 362 28.16 -1.96 -14.24
N VAL A 363 26.87 -1.87 -14.48
CA VAL A 363 26.30 -2.07 -15.81
C VAL A 363 25.32 -0.95 -16.07
N TRP A 364 25.76 0.04 -16.87
CA TRP A 364 25.03 0.82 -17.88
C TRP A 364 25.83 2.08 -18.22
#